data_AF-A0A2C5P9U8-F1
#
_entry.id   AF-A0A2C5P9U8-F1
#
_cell.length_a   1.000
_cell.length_b   1.000
_cell.length_c   1.000
_cell.angle_alpha   90.00
_cell.angle_beta   90.00
_cell.angle_gamma   90.00
#
_symmetry.space_group_name_H-M   'P 1'
#
loop_
_entity.id
_entity.type
_entity.pdbx_description
1 polymer ?
#
loop_
_entity_poly.entity_id
_entity_poly.type
_entity_poly.pdbx_seq_one_letter_code
_entity_poly.pdbx_strand_id
1 'polypeptide(L)'
;MICLGSEKQWTKLEHFDVEWFHAYFKYPPGYGIAVHSEPECMNHIDTIDEIVPYHVWDKHLNAIDIGGNRWIKVDQVTIKQCENRP
;
A
#
# COMPACT_ATOMS: atom_id res chain seq x y z
N MET A 1 -0.26 -5.07 -14.21
CA MET A 1 -0.73 -6.48 -14.16
C MET A 1 -1.16 -6.75 -12.73
N ILE A 2 -2.10 -7.67 -12.51
CA ILE A 2 -2.44 -8.17 -11.17
C ILE A 2 -2.19 -9.67 -11.11
N CYS A 3 -1.72 -10.16 -9.96
CA CYS A 3 -1.53 -11.58 -9.70
C CYS A 3 -2.72 -12.10 -8.89
N LEU A 4 -3.41 -13.12 -9.39
CA LEU A 4 -4.60 -13.69 -8.74
C LEU A 4 -4.29 -14.88 -7.83
N GLY A 5 -3.01 -15.21 -7.65
CA GLY A 5 -2.59 -16.29 -6.75
C GLY A 5 -1.11 -16.65 -6.89
N SER A 6 -0.75 -17.28 -8.00
CA SER A 6 0.63 -17.75 -8.28
C SER A 6 1.27 -17.01 -9.45
N GLU A 7 2.58 -17.20 -9.63
CA GLU A 7 3.37 -16.65 -10.74
C GLU A 7 2.86 -16.98 -12.16
N LYS A 8 1.93 -17.94 -12.30
CA LYS A 8 1.31 -18.28 -13.58
C LYS A 8 -0.04 -17.59 -13.80
N GLN A 9 -0.52 -16.83 -12.83
CA GLN A 9 -1.88 -16.24 -12.80
C GLN A 9 -1.84 -14.71 -12.85
N TRP A 10 -0.97 -14.18 -13.72
CA TRP A 10 -0.90 -12.76 -14.04
C TRP A 10 -1.91 -12.40 -15.11
N THR A 11 -2.63 -11.29 -14.90
CA THR A 11 -3.58 -10.76 -15.89
C THR A 11 -3.54 -9.23 -15.94
N LYS A 12 -4.08 -8.66 -17.02
CA LYS A 12 -4.17 -7.21 -17.18
C LYS A 12 -5.28 -6.65 -16.31
N LEU A 13 -5.01 -5.51 -15.68
CA LEU A 13 -5.95 -4.83 -14.81
C LEU A 13 -7.22 -4.37 -15.55
N GLU A 14 -7.10 -3.99 -16.83
CA GLU A 14 -8.21 -3.50 -17.66
C GLU A 14 -9.36 -4.49 -17.87
N HIS A 15 -9.18 -5.75 -17.49
CA HIS A 15 -10.21 -6.79 -17.56
C HIS A 15 -11.07 -6.88 -16.29
N PHE A 16 -10.78 -6.08 -15.26
CA PHE A 16 -11.41 -6.16 -13.95
C PHE A 16 -11.79 -4.78 -13.44
N ASP A 17 -12.94 -4.71 -12.76
CA ASP A 17 -13.24 -3.64 -11.82
C ASP A 17 -12.76 -4.12 -10.44
N VAL A 18 -11.59 -3.62 -10.01
CA VAL A 18 -10.91 -4.08 -8.79
C VAL A 18 -11.24 -3.14 -7.64
N GLU A 19 -11.81 -3.71 -6.59
CA GLU A 19 -11.92 -3.03 -5.31
C GLU A 19 -10.61 -3.20 -4.52
N TRP A 20 -9.85 -2.10 -4.41
CA TRP A 20 -8.53 -2.12 -3.80
C TRP A 20 -8.58 -2.04 -2.27
N PHE A 21 -7.60 -2.66 -1.64
CA PHE A 21 -7.26 -2.36 -0.26
C PHE A 21 -6.61 -0.98 -0.16
N HIS A 22 -6.94 -0.27 0.91
CA HIS A 22 -6.44 1.05 1.21
C HIS A 22 -5.73 1.05 2.57
N ALA A 23 -4.59 1.75 2.63
CA ALA A 23 -3.81 1.96 3.83
C ALA A 23 -4.16 3.32 4.47
N TYR A 24 -4.61 3.26 5.73
CA TYR A 24 -4.97 4.41 6.54
C TYR A 24 -3.94 4.59 7.65
N PHE A 25 -3.45 5.80 7.86
CA PHE A 25 -2.47 6.06 8.92
C PHE A 25 -3.11 5.89 10.29
N LYS A 26 -2.36 5.29 11.24
CA LYS A 26 -2.81 5.14 12.63
C LYS A 26 -2.68 6.43 13.43
N TYR A 27 -1.89 7.38 12.94
CA TYR A 27 -1.54 8.59 13.65
C TYR A 27 -2.40 9.79 13.22
N PRO A 28 -2.59 10.78 14.11
CA PRO A 28 -3.22 12.04 13.74
C PRO A 28 -2.45 12.78 12.64
N PRO A 29 -3.12 13.72 11.94
CA PRO A 29 -2.46 14.60 10.97
C PRO A 29 -1.24 15.31 11.56
N GLY A 30 -0.15 15.43 10.78
CA GLY A 30 1.11 16.05 11.20
C GLY A 30 2.13 15.08 11.81
N TYR A 31 1.79 13.79 11.96
CA TYR A 31 2.77 12.74 12.22
C TYR A 31 3.28 12.16 10.90
N GLY A 32 4.54 12.45 10.57
CA GLY A 32 5.19 11.93 9.38
C GLY A 32 5.48 10.43 9.48
N ILE A 33 5.14 9.68 8.44
CA ILE A 33 5.50 8.29 8.24
C ILE A 33 6.65 8.22 7.25
N ALA A 34 7.70 7.47 7.62
CA ALA A 34 8.82 7.23 6.74
C ALA A 34 8.42 6.36 5.55
N VAL A 35 8.82 6.80 4.36
CA VAL A 35 8.69 6.08 3.10
C VAL A 35 10.06 5.61 2.67
N HIS A 36 10.10 4.40 2.13
CA HIS A 36 11.33 3.68 1.82
C HIS A 36 11.37 3.23 0.36
N SER A 37 12.56 3.08 -0.21
CA SER A 37 12.74 2.64 -1.59
C SER A 37 12.61 1.14 -1.80
N GLU A 38 12.68 0.35 -0.73
CA GLU A 38 12.60 -1.11 -0.77
C GLU A 38 12.07 -1.67 0.56
N PRO A 39 11.40 -2.84 0.54
CA PRO A 39 10.79 -3.43 1.72
C PRO A 39 11.75 -4.21 2.64
N GLU A 40 12.93 -4.62 2.16
CA GLU A 40 13.88 -5.45 2.93
C GLU A 40 14.79 -4.59 3.81
N CYS A 41 15.53 -3.65 3.22
CA CYS A 41 16.47 -2.81 3.96
C CYS A 41 15.81 -1.58 4.57
N MET A 42 14.60 -1.23 4.13
CA MET A 42 13.87 -0.03 4.55
C MET A 42 14.75 1.23 4.43
N ASN A 43 15.38 1.42 3.27
CA ASN A 43 16.17 2.62 2.98
C ASN A 43 15.24 3.84 2.84
N HIS A 44 15.32 4.79 3.78
CA HIS A 44 14.48 5.99 3.80
C HIS A 44 14.70 6.84 2.54
N ILE A 45 13.61 7.28 1.91
CA ILE A 45 13.65 8.23 0.78
C ILE A 45 12.80 9.47 0.97
N ASP A 46 11.78 9.40 1.83
CA ASP A 46 10.80 10.48 1.99
C ASP A 46 10.02 10.33 3.30
N THR A 47 9.27 11.36 3.68
CA THR A 47 8.33 11.34 4.80
C THR A 47 7.00 11.96 4.36
N ILE A 48 5.91 11.22 4.56
CA ILE A 48 4.55 11.68 4.23
C ILE A 48 3.73 11.87 5.51
N ASP A 49 2.97 12.95 5.57
CA ASP A 49 2.10 13.32 6.70
C ASP A 49 0.63 13.53 6.29
N GLU A 50 0.32 13.20 5.04
CA GLU A 50 -1.00 13.37 4.45
C GLU A 50 -2.04 12.42 5.09
N ILE A 51 -3.28 12.89 5.23
CA ILE A 51 -4.38 12.11 5.83
C ILE A 51 -5.09 11.24 4.78
N VAL A 52 -4.68 11.32 3.51
CA VAL A 52 -5.34 10.59 2.44
C VAL A 52 -4.95 9.11 2.47
N PRO A 53 -5.91 8.18 2.31
CA PRO A 53 -5.58 6.77 2.22
C PRO A 53 -4.87 6.46 0.92
N TYR A 54 -3.91 5.54 0.97
CA TYR A 54 -3.17 5.09 -0.21
C TYR A 54 -3.67 3.72 -0.69
N HIS A 55 -3.74 3.52 -1.99
CA HIS A 55 -3.93 2.18 -2.55
C HIS A 55 -2.75 1.28 -2.18
N VAL A 56 -3.04 0.04 -1.79
CA VAL A 56 -2.02 -0.99 -1.56
C VAL A 56 -1.76 -1.73 -2.86
N TRP A 57 -0.59 -1.51 -3.46
CA TRP A 57 -0.20 -2.15 -4.73
C TRP A 57 0.49 -3.50 -4.53
N ASP A 58 1.25 -3.62 -3.45
CA ASP A 58 1.93 -4.86 -3.08
C ASP A 58 2.14 -4.91 -1.56
N LYS A 59 2.39 -6.11 -1.04
CA LYS A 59 2.80 -6.35 0.33
C LYS A 59 3.96 -7.34 0.33
N HIS A 60 5.11 -6.90 0.84
CA HIS A 60 6.28 -7.72 0.99
C HIS A 60 6.83 -7.60 2.41
N LEU A 61 7.10 -8.74 3.05
CA LEU A 61 7.51 -8.81 4.46
C LEU A 61 6.56 -7.99 5.36
N ASN A 62 7.10 -6.96 6.02
CA ASN A 62 6.39 -6.07 6.94
C ASN A 62 6.14 -4.68 6.33
N ALA A 63 6.16 -4.56 5.00
CA ALA A 63 5.92 -3.31 4.29
C ALA A 63 4.88 -3.48 3.18
N ILE A 64 4.27 -2.37 2.79
CA ILE A 64 3.36 -2.25 1.65
C ILE A 64 3.85 -1.20 0.67
N ASP A 65 3.67 -1.45 -0.62
CA ASP A 65 3.89 -0.46 -1.66
C ASP A 65 2.64 0.41 -1.81
N ILE A 66 2.81 1.71 -1.62
CA ILE A 66 1.77 2.73 -1.81
C ILE A 66 1.81 3.35 -3.22
N GLY A 67 2.66 2.83 -4.10
CA GLY A 67 2.74 3.17 -5.51
C GLY A 67 4.07 3.81 -5.89
N GLY A 68 4.60 3.42 -7.04
CA GLY A 68 5.89 3.92 -7.52
C GLY A 68 7.08 3.37 -6.74
N ASN A 69 6.97 2.14 -6.21
CA ASN A 69 8.01 1.49 -5.40
C ASN A 69 8.33 2.30 -4.13
N ARG A 70 7.27 2.76 -3.44
CA ARG A 70 7.33 3.54 -2.21
C ARG A 70 6.76 2.71 -1.09
N TRP A 71 7.62 2.30 -0.17
CA TRP A 71 7.28 1.31 0.85
C TRP A 71 7.07 1.95 2.21
N ILE A 72 5.99 1.59 2.88
CA ILE A 72 5.72 1.97 4.28
C ILE A 72 5.53 0.75 5.15
N LYS A 73 5.94 0.82 6.42
CA LYS A 73 5.78 -0.29 7.35
C LYS A 73 4.32 -0.53 7.70
N VAL A 74 3.91 -1.79 7.70
CA VAL A 74 2.53 -2.23 8.01
C VAL A 74 2.13 -1.85 9.44
N ASP A 75 3.08 -1.74 10.38
CA ASP A 75 2.78 -1.36 11.76
C ASP A 75 2.33 0.11 11.91
N GLN A 76 2.63 0.99 10.95
CA GLN A 76 2.22 2.40 10.95
C GLN A 76 0.79 2.61 10.41
N VAL A 77 0.21 1.60 9.77
CA VAL A 77 -1.06 1.73 9.03
C VAL A 77 -2.08 0.67 9.39
N THR A 78 -3.35 0.97 9.11
CA THR A 78 -4.46 0.02 9.09
C THR A 78 -4.84 -0.22 7.64
N ILE A 79 -4.86 -1.47 7.20
CA ILE A 79 -5.25 -1.83 5.83
C ILE A 79 -6.71 -2.29 5.87
N LYS A 80 -7.55 -1.68 5.05
CA LYS A 80 -8.97 -2.03 4.92
C LYS A 80 -9.38 -2.06 3.46
N GLN A 81 -10.27 -2.96 3.10
CA GLN A 81 -11.07 -2.80 1.90
C GLN A 81 -12.04 -1.64 2.14
N CYS A 82 -12.31 -0.79 1.15
CA CYS A 82 -13.28 0.29 1.34
C CYS A 82 -14.64 -0.30 1.73
N GLU A 83 -15.14 0.04 2.91
CA GLU A 83 -16.50 -0.32 3.33
C GLU A 83 -17.51 0.63 2.66
N ASN A 84 -17.65 0.55 1.35
CA ASN A 84 -18.68 1.32 0.64
C ASN A 84 -19.42 0.42 -0.36
N ARG A 85 -20.29 -0.44 0.16
CA ARG A 85 -21.52 -0.81 -0.54
C ARG A 85 -22.72 -0.74 0.41
N PRO A 86 -23.82 -0.06 0.05
CA PRO A 86 -25.12 -0.35 0.63
C PRO A 86 -25.58 -1.78 0.28
#